data_AF-A0A383DJQ9-F1
#
_entry.id   AF-A0A383DJQ9-F1
#
_cell.length_a   1.000
_cell.length_b   1.000
_cell.length_c   1.000
_cell.angle_alpha   90.00
_cell.angle_beta   90.00
_cell.angle_gamma   90.00
#
_symmetry.space_group_name_H-M   'P 1'
#
loop_
_entity.id
_entity.type
_entity.pdbx_description
1 polymer ?
#
loop_
_entity_poly.entity_id
_entity_poly.type
_entity_poly.pdbx_seq_one_letter_code
_entity_poly.pdbx_strand_id
1 'polypeptide(L)'
;LGSYYMYKLYRIPARPFWDHWQTGSAFYGTILSLGGLLFGVLLLPFAFSEALIAEIAVVSLAGLLLEAVGHVVHRFDVRKTGEGQASFFEQITTFGKSYQLRNALLIVNMMLMIILIVYPSALLLIMSFITILLSAYLGRILFYALVIPTTMPGAFFWKNDKFKEHAIESGLSEMPQLAVMPQRHHKFDFKALLKVIKESSFQDALTQIKSIVKG
;
A
#
# COMPACT_ATOMS: atom_id res chain seq x y z
N LEU A 1 -11.97 21.13 -12.92
CA LEU A 1 -12.51 21.15 -11.54
C LEU A 1 -12.74 19.75 -10.96
N GLY A 2 -13.43 18.83 -11.66
CA GLY A 2 -13.75 17.48 -11.15
C GLY A 2 -12.54 16.62 -10.77
N SER A 3 -11.54 16.50 -11.64
CA SER A 3 -10.31 15.72 -11.38
C SER A 3 -9.54 16.18 -10.13
N TYR A 4 -9.53 17.49 -9.86
CA TYR A 4 -8.91 18.06 -8.66
C TYR A 4 -9.61 17.61 -7.38
N TYR A 5 -10.94 17.61 -7.36
CA TYR A 5 -11.70 17.11 -6.21
C TYR A 5 -11.56 15.61 -6.04
N MET A 6 -11.53 14.82 -7.13
CA MET A 6 -11.27 13.39 -7.05
C MET A 6 -9.91 13.09 -6.42
N TYR A 7 -8.86 13.76 -6.86
CA TYR A 7 -7.54 13.65 -6.24
C TYR A 7 -7.56 14.03 -4.75
N LYS A 8 -8.23 15.13 -4.39
CA LYS A 8 -8.33 15.57 -2.99
C LYS A 8 -9.10 14.59 -2.11
N LEU A 9 -10.14 13.93 -2.62
CA LEU A 9 -10.92 12.94 -1.86
C LEU A 9 -10.06 11.74 -1.42
N TYR A 10 -9.07 11.35 -2.22
CA TYR A 10 -8.15 10.27 -1.87
C TYR A 10 -7.00 10.70 -0.94
N ARG A 11 -6.83 12.00 -0.66
CA ARG A 11 -5.84 12.50 0.29
C ARG A 11 -6.50 12.74 1.63
N ILE A 12 -6.37 11.74 2.51
CA ILE A 12 -6.90 11.79 3.87
C ILE A 12 -5.71 12.07 4.82
N PRO A 13 -5.57 13.28 5.39
CA PRO A 13 -4.41 13.63 6.23
C PRO A 13 -4.25 12.71 7.44
N ALA A 14 -5.35 12.15 7.95
CA ALA A 14 -5.34 11.21 9.07
C ALA A 14 -4.77 9.81 8.71
N ARG A 15 -4.55 9.52 7.42
CA ARG A 15 -4.04 8.23 6.92
C ARG A 15 -2.80 8.47 6.05
N PRO A 16 -1.59 8.49 6.64
CA PRO A 16 -0.36 8.80 5.92
C PRO A 16 -0.10 7.95 4.68
N PHE A 17 -0.60 6.71 4.66
CA PHE A 17 -0.52 5.85 3.47
C PHE A 17 -1.29 6.39 2.26
N TRP A 18 -2.37 7.14 2.47
CA TRP A 18 -3.20 7.72 1.39
C TRP A 18 -2.79 9.16 1.06
N ASP A 19 -2.17 9.86 2.00
CA ASP A 19 -1.77 11.26 1.88
C ASP A 19 -0.37 11.45 1.28
N HIS A 20 -0.20 11.04 0.02
CA HIS A 20 1.07 11.16 -0.68
C HIS A 20 0.94 11.62 -2.14
N TRP A 21 2.03 12.13 -2.70
CA TRP A 21 2.08 12.60 -4.09
C TRP A 21 1.79 11.49 -5.12
N GLN A 22 2.09 10.24 -4.79
CA GLN A 22 1.85 9.11 -5.70
C GLN A 22 0.36 8.92 -6.04
N THR A 23 -0.56 9.33 -5.15
CA THR A 23 -2.01 9.27 -5.43
C THR A 23 -2.35 10.10 -6.65
N GLY A 24 -1.74 11.29 -6.77
CA GLY A 24 -1.90 12.16 -7.91
C GLY A 24 -1.23 11.58 -9.16
N SER A 25 0.02 11.13 -9.05
CA SER A 25 0.75 10.58 -10.20
C SER A 25 0.10 9.31 -10.75
N ALA A 26 -0.43 8.44 -9.88
CA ALA A 26 -1.16 7.24 -10.30
C ALA A 26 -2.50 7.58 -10.96
N PHE A 27 -3.22 8.55 -10.41
CA PHE A 27 -4.51 9.01 -10.96
C PHE A 27 -4.33 9.63 -12.36
N TYR A 28 -3.49 10.64 -12.48
CA TYR A 28 -3.24 11.32 -13.76
C TYR A 28 -2.45 10.44 -14.72
N GLY A 29 -1.51 9.63 -14.22
CA GLY A 29 -0.78 8.64 -15.02
C GLY A 29 -1.71 7.66 -15.71
N THR A 30 -2.67 7.08 -14.97
CA THR A 30 -3.68 6.16 -15.53
C THR A 30 -4.61 6.84 -16.54
N ILE A 31 -4.99 8.10 -16.31
CA ILE A 31 -5.81 8.87 -17.25
C ILE A 31 -5.08 9.01 -18.59
N LEU A 32 -3.80 9.37 -18.55
CA LEU A 32 -3.01 9.58 -19.76
C LEU A 32 -2.65 8.26 -20.46
N SER A 33 -2.26 7.23 -19.71
CA SER A 33 -1.85 5.92 -20.26
C SER A 33 -3.05 5.07 -20.68
N LEU A 34 -3.80 4.54 -19.71
CA LEU A 34 -4.93 3.65 -19.97
C LEU A 34 -6.08 4.39 -20.67
N GLY A 35 -6.36 5.64 -20.28
CA GLY A 35 -7.40 6.44 -20.93
C GLY A 35 -7.05 6.81 -22.37
N GLY A 36 -5.80 7.18 -22.64
CA GLY A 36 -5.31 7.46 -24.00
C GLY A 36 -5.42 6.24 -24.90
N LEU A 37 -4.95 5.07 -24.46
CA LEU A 37 -5.04 3.84 -25.23
C LEU A 37 -6.46 3.33 -25.40
N LEU A 38 -7.33 3.45 -24.38
CA LEU A 38 -8.75 3.12 -24.51
C LEU A 38 -9.40 3.95 -25.62
N PHE A 39 -9.12 5.27 -25.63
CA PHE A 39 -9.60 6.15 -26.68
C PHE A 39 -9.08 5.72 -28.06
N GLY A 40 -7.79 5.37 -28.15
CA GLY A 40 -7.21 4.86 -29.39
C GLY A 40 -7.87 3.58 -29.90
N VAL A 41 -8.12 2.60 -29.02
CA VAL A 41 -8.79 1.35 -29.39
C VAL A 41 -10.23 1.60 -29.85
N LEU A 42 -10.97 2.49 -29.18
CA LEU A 42 -12.36 2.82 -29.55
C LEU A 42 -12.47 3.52 -30.91
N LEU A 43 -11.43 4.23 -31.33
CA LEU A 43 -11.39 4.95 -32.60
C LEU A 43 -10.87 4.11 -33.77
N LEU A 44 -10.34 2.90 -33.53
CA LEU A 44 -9.88 1.99 -34.60
C LEU A 44 -10.91 1.77 -35.74
N PRO A 45 -12.23 1.64 -35.47
CA PRO A 45 -13.23 1.47 -36.53
C PRO A 45 -13.46 2.72 -37.39
N PHE A 46 -13.05 3.91 -36.93
CA PHE A 46 -13.42 5.21 -37.50
C PHE A 46 -12.27 5.87 -38.27
N ALA A 47 -11.68 5.14 -39.23
CA ALA A 47 -10.57 5.60 -40.09
C ALA A 47 -9.40 6.18 -39.28
N PHE A 48 -8.66 5.28 -38.63
CA PHE A 48 -7.55 5.62 -37.74
C PHE A 48 -6.25 5.89 -38.52
N SER A 49 -5.66 7.07 -38.35
CA SER A 49 -4.38 7.40 -38.98
C SER A 49 -3.20 6.89 -38.14
N GLU A 50 -2.12 6.47 -38.82
CA GLU A 50 -0.87 6.06 -38.13
C GLU A 50 -0.28 7.20 -37.28
N ALA A 51 -0.43 8.44 -37.73
CA ALA A 51 -0.01 9.62 -36.97
C ALA A 51 -0.77 9.73 -35.63
N LEU A 52 -2.08 9.50 -35.62
CA LEU A 52 -2.89 9.57 -34.40
C LEU A 52 -2.53 8.46 -33.41
N ILE A 53 -2.21 7.24 -33.90
CA ILE A 53 -1.69 6.15 -33.07
C ILE A 53 -0.40 6.59 -32.36
N ALA A 54 0.54 7.20 -33.11
CA ALA A 54 1.80 7.67 -32.56
C ALA A 54 1.60 8.78 -31.51
N GLU A 55 0.71 9.74 -31.78
CA GLU A 55 0.37 10.82 -30.84
C GLU A 55 -0.22 10.27 -29.53
N ILE A 56 -1.15 9.33 -29.62
CA ILE A 56 -1.72 8.66 -28.44
C ILE A 56 -0.64 7.89 -27.67
N ALA A 57 0.30 7.26 -28.37
CA ALA A 57 1.43 6.56 -27.74
C ALA A 57 2.35 7.53 -26.98
N VAL A 58 2.61 8.73 -27.53
CA VAL A 58 3.37 9.79 -26.83
C VAL A 58 2.66 10.25 -25.55
N VAL A 59 1.36 10.52 -25.63
CA VAL A 59 0.55 10.92 -24.45
C VAL A 59 0.55 9.80 -23.41
N SER A 60 0.42 8.56 -23.86
CA SER A 60 0.40 7.38 -22.98
C SER A 60 1.75 7.15 -22.32
N LEU A 61 2.85 7.35 -23.03
CA LEU A 61 4.22 7.29 -22.50
C LEU A 61 4.43 8.35 -21.41
N ALA A 62 3.95 9.59 -21.62
CA ALA A 62 4.01 10.62 -20.60
C ALA A 62 3.26 10.21 -19.31
N GLY A 63 2.10 9.55 -19.45
CA GLY A 63 1.36 8.97 -18.34
C GLY A 63 2.15 7.90 -17.57
N LEU A 64 2.79 6.96 -18.28
CA LEU A 64 3.62 5.92 -17.67
C LEU A 64 4.87 6.49 -16.98
N LEU A 65 5.49 7.54 -17.54
CA LEU A 65 6.61 8.23 -16.91
C LEU A 65 6.19 8.92 -15.61
N LEU A 66 5.02 9.55 -15.57
CA LEU A 66 4.47 10.13 -14.34
C LEU A 66 4.23 9.05 -13.28
N GLU A 67 3.69 7.89 -13.67
CA GLU A 67 3.51 6.75 -12.76
C GLU A 67 4.85 6.22 -12.24
N ALA A 68 5.87 6.11 -13.10
CA ALA A 68 7.22 5.69 -12.73
C ALA A 68 7.86 6.63 -11.69
N VAL A 69 7.80 7.93 -11.91
CA VAL A 69 8.25 8.95 -10.94
C VAL A 69 7.48 8.80 -9.63
N GLY A 70 6.17 8.61 -9.70
CA GLY A 70 5.32 8.33 -8.55
C GLY A 70 5.78 7.13 -7.73
N HIS A 71 6.09 6.02 -8.38
CA HIS A 71 6.56 4.78 -7.71
C HIS A 71 7.89 4.99 -7.00
N VAL A 72 8.80 5.76 -7.59
CA VAL A 72 10.08 6.10 -6.99
C VAL A 72 9.87 6.96 -5.74
N VAL A 73 9.10 8.04 -5.84
CA VAL A 73 8.82 8.94 -4.71
C VAL A 73 8.09 8.19 -3.58
N HIS A 74 7.07 7.40 -3.93
CA HIS A 74 6.32 6.61 -2.96
C HIS A 74 7.22 5.70 -2.14
N ARG A 75 8.17 5.00 -2.79
CA ARG A 75 9.12 4.10 -2.11
C ARG A 75 9.89 4.80 -1.00
N PHE A 76 10.22 6.09 -1.16
CA PHE A 76 10.90 6.86 -0.12
C PHE A 76 9.94 7.35 0.95
N ASP A 77 8.74 7.79 0.56
CA ASP A 77 7.74 8.31 1.51
C ASP A 77 7.21 7.24 2.46
N VAL A 78 6.94 6.03 1.98
CA VAL A 78 6.42 4.93 2.83
C VAL A 78 7.45 4.42 3.84
N ARG A 79 8.75 4.69 3.66
CA ARG A 79 9.80 4.22 4.57
C ARG A 79 9.93 5.04 5.85
N LYS A 80 9.20 6.15 5.98
CA LYS A 80 9.39 7.10 7.08
C LYS A 80 8.99 6.50 8.44
N THR A 81 7.70 6.26 8.69
CA THR A 81 7.19 5.68 9.97
C THR A 81 5.74 5.19 9.85
N GLY A 82 5.31 4.29 10.72
CA GLY A 82 3.89 3.94 10.95
C GLY A 82 3.29 3.03 9.88
N GLU A 83 2.05 3.32 9.44
CA GLU A 83 1.32 2.52 8.42
C GLU A 83 2.14 2.31 7.14
N GLY A 84 2.83 3.36 6.70
CA GLY A 84 3.68 3.32 5.51
C GLY A 84 4.80 2.29 5.65
N GLN A 85 5.47 2.24 6.80
CA GLN A 85 6.61 1.35 7.00
C GLN A 85 6.18 -0.12 7.04
N ALA A 86 5.06 -0.40 7.70
CA ALA A 86 4.48 -1.74 7.73
C ALA A 86 4.02 -2.19 6.33
N SER A 87 3.37 -1.30 5.57
CA SER A 87 3.01 -1.58 4.18
C SER A 87 4.23 -1.82 3.29
N PHE A 88 5.31 -1.05 3.49
CA PHE A 88 6.55 -1.23 2.74
C PHE A 88 7.23 -2.57 3.07
N PHE A 89 7.20 -2.99 4.33
CA PHE A 89 7.71 -4.29 4.76
C PHE A 89 6.96 -5.43 4.06
N GLU A 90 5.63 -5.46 4.13
CA GLU A 90 4.81 -6.47 3.44
C GLU A 90 4.99 -6.47 1.93
N GLN A 91 5.18 -5.29 1.34
CA GLN A 91 5.40 -5.13 -0.08
C GLN A 91 6.70 -5.79 -0.56
N ILE A 92 7.77 -5.76 0.26
CA ILE A 92 9.06 -6.36 -0.09
C ILE A 92 9.17 -7.82 0.38
N THR A 93 8.43 -8.23 1.41
CA THR A 93 8.45 -9.60 1.94
C THR A 93 7.38 -10.45 1.26
N THR A 94 6.13 -10.37 1.71
CA THR A 94 4.99 -11.19 1.27
C THR A 94 4.67 -10.98 -0.21
N PHE A 95 4.67 -9.73 -0.67
CA PHE A 95 4.31 -9.36 -2.05
C PHE A 95 5.52 -9.00 -2.93
N GLY A 96 6.73 -9.41 -2.56
CA GLY A 96 7.96 -9.02 -3.27
C GLY A 96 7.96 -9.34 -4.77
N LYS A 97 7.44 -10.51 -5.16
CA LYS A 97 7.29 -10.90 -6.57
C LYS A 97 6.29 -10.02 -7.32
N SER A 98 5.14 -9.72 -6.70
CA SER A 98 4.12 -8.83 -7.28
C SER A 98 4.65 -7.40 -7.44
N TYR A 99 5.45 -6.93 -6.48
CA TYR A 99 6.11 -5.64 -6.57
C TYR A 99 7.14 -5.58 -7.72
N GLN A 100 7.96 -6.62 -7.88
CA GLN A 100 8.89 -6.73 -9.00
C GLN A 100 8.15 -6.79 -10.34
N LEU A 101 7.11 -7.62 -10.43
CA LEU A 101 6.27 -7.75 -11.62
C LEU A 101 5.65 -6.41 -12.02
N ARG A 102 5.13 -5.64 -11.07
CA ARG A 102 4.57 -4.30 -11.33
C ARG A 102 5.59 -3.37 -11.99
N ASN A 103 6.82 -3.33 -11.46
CA ASN A 103 7.86 -2.46 -12.02
C ASN A 103 8.37 -2.98 -13.36
N ALA A 104 8.45 -4.30 -13.55
CA ALA A 104 8.81 -4.92 -14.82
C ALA A 104 7.76 -4.61 -15.91
N LEU A 105 6.47 -4.76 -15.60
CA LEU A 105 5.37 -4.41 -16.50
C LEU A 105 5.39 -2.93 -16.87
N LEU A 106 5.70 -2.05 -15.93
CA LEU A 106 5.84 -0.61 -16.21
C LEU A 106 6.94 -0.35 -17.25
N ILE A 107 8.10 -0.99 -17.11
CA ILE A 107 9.21 -0.88 -18.08
C ILE A 107 8.80 -1.45 -19.44
N VAL A 108 8.19 -2.64 -19.47
CA VAL A 108 7.72 -3.27 -20.70
C VAL A 108 6.70 -2.37 -21.41
N ASN A 109 5.75 -1.81 -20.68
CA ASN A 109 4.73 -0.91 -21.24
C ASN A 109 5.36 0.38 -21.79
N MET A 110 6.36 0.95 -21.12
CA MET A 110 7.10 2.10 -21.66
C MET A 110 7.82 1.74 -22.96
N MET A 111 8.45 0.57 -23.04
CA MET A 111 9.09 0.09 -24.27
C MET A 111 8.07 -0.13 -25.39
N LEU A 112 6.91 -0.71 -25.09
CA LEU A 112 5.83 -0.88 -26.06
C LEU A 112 5.34 0.47 -26.61
N MET A 113 5.23 1.51 -25.76
CA MET A 113 4.89 2.86 -26.22
C MET A 113 5.97 3.43 -27.15
N ILE A 114 7.25 3.27 -26.84
CA ILE A 114 8.34 3.72 -27.71
C ILE A 114 8.28 3.00 -29.07
N ILE A 115 8.06 1.68 -29.07
CA ILE A 115 7.92 0.91 -30.31
C ILE A 115 6.69 1.39 -31.10
N LEU A 116 5.57 1.65 -30.43
CA LEU A 116 4.34 2.13 -31.06
C LEU A 116 4.47 3.54 -31.66
N ILE A 117 5.33 4.39 -31.08
CA ILE A 117 5.66 5.71 -31.66
C ILE A 117 6.42 5.57 -32.98
N VAL A 118 7.36 4.63 -33.07
CA VAL A 118 8.20 4.42 -34.26
C VAL A 118 7.48 3.59 -35.33
N TYR A 119 6.70 2.60 -34.91
CA TYR A 119 5.97 1.67 -35.77
C TYR A 119 4.48 1.64 -35.37
N PRO A 120 3.70 2.64 -35.80
CA PRO A 120 2.29 2.71 -35.45
C PRO A 120 1.54 1.54 -36.07
N SER A 121 0.87 0.74 -35.24
CA SER A 121 0.13 -0.44 -35.67
C SER A 121 -1.09 -0.66 -34.78
N ALA A 122 -2.24 -0.95 -35.40
CA ALA A 122 -3.48 -1.24 -34.68
C ALA A 122 -3.35 -2.49 -33.78
N LEU A 123 -2.64 -3.52 -34.24
CA LEU A 123 -2.40 -4.73 -33.46
C LEU A 123 -1.54 -4.42 -32.23
N LEU A 124 -0.46 -3.66 -32.42
CA LEU A 124 0.42 -3.25 -31.33
C LEU A 124 -0.31 -2.33 -30.32
N LEU A 125 -1.19 -1.46 -30.79
CA LEU A 125 -2.06 -0.63 -29.96
C LEU A 125 -2.95 -1.48 -29.05
N ILE A 126 -3.64 -2.49 -29.61
CA ILE A 126 -4.51 -3.39 -28.84
C ILE A 126 -3.69 -4.20 -27.82
N MET A 127 -2.55 -4.75 -28.21
CA MET A 127 -1.66 -5.46 -27.28
C MET A 127 -1.17 -4.56 -26.14
N SER A 128 -0.81 -3.32 -26.47
CA SER A 128 -0.39 -2.32 -25.49
C SER A 128 -1.52 -1.95 -24.53
N PHE A 129 -2.75 -1.82 -25.04
CA PHE A 129 -3.92 -1.57 -24.21
C PHE A 129 -4.15 -2.70 -23.20
N ILE A 130 -4.11 -3.96 -23.65
CA ILE A 130 -4.33 -5.13 -22.77
C ILE A 130 -3.24 -5.21 -21.69
N THR A 131 -1.97 -5.02 -22.07
CA THR A 131 -0.83 -5.10 -21.14
C THR A 131 -0.87 -3.97 -20.10
N ILE A 132 -1.23 -2.75 -20.49
CA ILE A 132 -1.42 -1.62 -19.56
C ILE A 132 -2.64 -1.83 -18.66
N LEU A 133 -3.74 -2.37 -19.20
CA LEU A 133 -4.92 -2.73 -18.39
C LEU A 133 -4.57 -3.76 -17.30
N LEU A 134 -3.83 -4.81 -17.67
CA LEU A 134 -3.34 -5.82 -16.71
C LEU A 134 -2.41 -5.19 -15.66
N SER A 135 -1.49 -4.33 -16.08
CA SER A 135 -0.58 -3.61 -15.17
C SER A 135 -1.35 -2.73 -14.17
N ALA A 136 -2.34 -1.97 -14.65
CA ALA A 136 -3.18 -1.11 -13.81
C ALA A 136 -4.04 -1.93 -12.83
N TYR A 137 -4.56 -3.08 -13.27
CA TYR A 137 -5.34 -3.98 -12.43
C TYR A 137 -4.48 -4.60 -11.32
N LEU A 138 -3.30 -5.13 -11.65
CA LEU A 138 -2.34 -5.66 -10.68
C LEU A 138 -1.86 -4.59 -9.70
N GLY A 139 -1.64 -3.36 -10.18
CA GLY A 139 -1.29 -2.22 -9.33
C GLY A 139 -2.33 -1.94 -8.26
N ARG A 140 -3.62 -1.98 -8.63
CA ARG A 140 -4.74 -1.78 -7.69
C ARG A 140 -4.88 -2.92 -6.70
N ILE A 141 -4.74 -4.18 -7.13
CA ILE A 141 -4.76 -5.33 -6.23
C ILE A 141 -3.65 -5.21 -5.19
N LEU A 142 -2.43 -4.92 -5.64
CA LEU A 142 -1.29 -4.75 -4.74
C LEU A 142 -1.53 -3.59 -3.77
N PHE A 143 -2.08 -2.46 -4.25
CA PHE A 143 -2.44 -1.35 -3.38
C PHE A 143 -3.41 -1.78 -2.27
N TYR A 144 -4.52 -2.46 -2.60
CA TYR A 144 -5.49 -2.89 -1.59
C TYR A 144 -4.93 -3.94 -0.61
N ALA A 145 -4.02 -4.80 -1.07
CA ALA A 145 -3.36 -5.76 -0.21
C ALA A 145 -2.41 -5.10 0.82
N LEU A 146 -1.85 -3.93 0.47
CA LEU A 146 -0.88 -3.20 1.30
C LEU A 146 -1.50 -2.13 2.21
N VAL A 147 -2.77 -1.77 1.99
CA VAL A 147 -3.48 -0.84 2.88
C VAL A 147 -3.78 -1.55 4.21
N ILE A 148 -2.96 -1.29 5.22
CA ILE A 148 -3.19 -1.78 6.58
C ILE A 148 -4.00 -0.74 7.37
N PRO A 149 -5.19 -1.08 7.90
CA PRO A 149 -5.95 -0.18 8.77
C PRO A 149 -5.37 -0.20 10.19
N THR A 150 -4.54 0.79 10.56
CA THR A 150 -4.05 0.91 11.95
C THR A 150 -4.93 1.80 12.83
N THR A 151 -5.91 2.48 12.22
CA THR A 151 -6.87 3.35 12.92
C THR A 151 -8.16 2.64 13.36
N MET A 152 -8.32 1.34 13.07
CA MET A 152 -9.42 0.56 13.65
C MET A 152 -9.03 0.17 15.09
N PRO A 153 -9.90 0.39 16.10
CA PRO A 153 -9.59 0.05 17.47
C PRO A 153 -9.11 -1.40 17.58
N GLY A 154 -8.02 -1.66 18.32
CA GLY A 154 -7.43 -3.00 18.46
C GLY A 154 -8.41 -4.10 18.89
N ALA A 155 -9.56 -3.73 19.48
CA ALA A 155 -10.70 -4.63 19.73
C ALA A 155 -11.20 -5.38 18.48
N PHE A 156 -11.04 -4.80 17.28
CA PHE A 156 -11.44 -5.44 16.02
C PHE A 156 -10.51 -6.61 15.64
N PHE A 157 -9.24 -6.55 16.03
CA PHE A 157 -8.22 -7.55 15.67
C PHE A 157 -7.78 -8.46 16.83
N TRP A 158 -8.29 -8.23 18.06
CA TRP A 158 -8.00 -9.03 19.26
C TRP A 158 -8.17 -10.56 19.05
N LYS A 159 -9.10 -10.98 18.18
CA LYS A 159 -9.37 -12.40 17.92
C LYS A 159 -8.59 -13.00 16.73
N ASN A 160 -7.81 -12.21 16.00
CA ASN A 160 -7.07 -12.67 14.84
C ASN A 160 -5.58 -12.80 15.19
N ASP A 161 -5.14 -14.01 15.51
CA ASP A 161 -3.76 -14.25 15.95
C ASP A 161 -2.73 -13.95 14.85
N LYS A 162 -3.09 -14.15 13.57
CA LYS A 162 -2.24 -13.74 12.43
C LYS A 162 -2.02 -12.23 12.38
N PHE A 163 -3.01 -11.42 12.78
CA PHE A 163 -2.86 -9.98 12.84
C PHE A 163 -1.93 -9.55 13.98
N LYS A 164 -1.98 -10.24 15.13
CA LYS A 164 -1.08 -9.96 16.25
C LYS A 164 0.37 -10.26 15.87
N GLU A 165 0.62 -11.42 15.26
CA GLU A 165 1.95 -11.80 14.76
C GLU A 165 2.45 -10.79 13.73
N HIS A 166 1.63 -10.47 12.72
CA HIS A 166 1.96 -9.46 11.72
C HIS A 166 2.22 -8.08 12.34
N ALA A 167 1.43 -7.65 13.32
CA ALA A 167 1.62 -6.37 13.99
C ALA A 167 2.91 -6.32 14.84
N ILE A 168 3.34 -7.45 15.39
CA ILE A 168 4.61 -7.57 16.11
C ILE A 168 5.77 -7.55 15.11
N GLU A 169 5.71 -8.36 14.05
CA GLU A 169 6.77 -8.47 13.03
C GLU A 169 6.98 -7.19 12.22
N SER A 170 5.90 -6.47 11.92
CA SER A 170 5.94 -5.20 11.17
C SER A 170 6.26 -3.97 12.02
N GLY A 171 6.38 -4.11 13.35
CA GLY A 171 6.60 -3.00 14.28
C GLY A 171 5.36 -2.16 14.60
N LEU A 172 4.18 -2.52 14.07
CA LEU A 172 2.90 -1.86 14.38
C LEU A 172 2.52 -1.93 15.87
N SER A 173 2.97 -2.96 16.58
CA SER A 173 2.74 -3.14 18.03
C SER A 173 3.29 -2.00 18.90
N GLU A 174 4.17 -1.15 18.38
CA GLU A 174 4.67 0.04 19.09
C GLU A 174 3.68 1.21 19.10
N MET A 175 2.64 1.16 18.27
CA MET A 175 1.59 2.19 18.22
C MET A 175 0.57 1.97 19.36
N PRO A 176 0.40 2.94 20.28
CA PRO A 176 -0.53 2.79 21.41
C PRO A 176 -1.97 2.51 20.99
N GLN A 177 -2.39 2.97 19.80
CA GLN A 177 -3.76 2.82 19.31
C GLN A 177 -4.11 1.39 18.88
N LEU A 178 -3.12 0.57 18.50
CA LEU A 178 -3.34 -0.78 17.98
C LEU A 178 -3.65 -1.81 19.06
N ALA A 179 -3.37 -1.50 20.33
CA ALA A 179 -3.62 -2.34 21.51
C ALA A 179 -3.12 -3.80 21.38
N VAL A 180 -2.19 -4.05 20.46
CA VAL A 180 -1.46 -5.31 20.34
C VAL A 180 -0.19 -5.15 21.14
N MET A 181 -0.18 -5.63 22.38
CA MET A 181 1.08 -5.73 23.12
C MET A 181 1.90 -6.87 22.52
N PRO A 182 3.20 -6.64 22.23
CA PRO A 182 4.11 -7.76 22.03
C PRO A 182 4.02 -8.65 23.27
N GLN A 183 4.00 -9.98 23.11
CA GLN A 183 4.16 -10.87 24.25
C GLN A 183 5.56 -10.67 24.84
N ARG A 184 5.70 -9.65 25.69
CA ARG A 184 6.80 -9.57 26.62
C ARG A 184 6.47 -10.58 27.70
N HIS A 185 7.04 -11.78 27.55
CA HIS A 185 7.28 -12.63 28.70
C HIS A 185 8.08 -11.81 29.71
N HIS A 186 7.38 -11.15 30.63
CA HIS A 186 8.03 -10.60 31.80
C HIS A 186 8.59 -11.83 32.51
N LYS A 187 9.92 -12.00 32.53
CA LYS A 187 10.53 -12.96 33.44
C LYS A 187 10.00 -12.60 34.82
N PHE A 188 9.23 -13.50 35.40
CA PHE A 188 8.61 -13.28 36.69
C PHE A 188 9.70 -12.93 37.70
N ASP A 189 9.69 -11.70 38.21
CA ASP A 189 10.74 -11.22 39.10
C ASP A 189 10.49 -11.76 40.52
N PHE A 190 10.98 -12.97 40.74
CA PHE A 190 10.92 -13.64 42.03
C PHE A 190 11.58 -12.83 43.15
N LYS A 191 12.54 -11.95 42.83
CA LYS A 191 13.19 -11.10 43.85
C LYS A 191 12.25 -9.97 44.28
N ALA A 192 11.56 -9.34 43.32
CA ALA A 192 10.55 -8.34 43.63
C ALA A 192 9.42 -8.95 44.47
N LEU A 193 8.95 -10.15 44.12
CA LEU A 193 7.91 -10.84 44.88
C LEU A 193 8.37 -11.21 46.30
N LEU A 194 9.58 -11.75 46.47
CA LEU A 194 10.14 -12.05 47.79
C LEU A 194 10.32 -10.79 48.65
N LYS A 195 10.65 -9.65 48.03
CA LYS A 195 10.75 -8.37 48.71
C LYS A 195 9.37 -7.89 49.20
N VAL A 196 8.35 -7.95 48.34
CA VAL A 196 6.98 -7.60 48.69
C VAL A 196 6.45 -8.49 49.81
N ILE A 197 6.66 -9.81 49.75
CA ILE A 197 6.22 -10.74 50.81
C ILE A 197 6.88 -10.44 52.16
N LYS A 198 8.16 -10.03 52.15
CA LYS A 198 8.89 -9.67 53.39
C LYS A 198 8.44 -8.32 53.97
N GLU A 199 8.02 -7.40 53.12
CA GLU A 199 7.61 -6.05 53.51
C GLU A 199 6.10 -5.95 53.82
N SER A 200 5.28 -6.87 53.28
CA SER A 200 3.84 -6.90 53.51
C SER A 200 3.48 -7.51 54.87
N SER A 201 2.57 -6.86 55.61
CA SER A 201 2.03 -7.44 56.84
C SER A 201 1.07 -8.60 56.52
N PHE A 202 0.84 -9.47 57.50
CA PHE A 202 -0.06 -10.63 57.36
C PHE A 202 -1.49 -10.21 56.99
N GLN A 203 -1.92 -9.01 57.38
CA GLN A 203 -3.23 -8.45 57.03
C GLN A 203 -3.28 -8.01 55.56
N ASP A 204 -2.21 -7.42 55.02
CA ASP A 204 -2.13 -6.99 53.63
C ASP A 204 -2.12 -8.17 52.67
N ALA A 205 -1.38 -9.23 53.02
CA ALA A 205 -1.34 -10.48 52.25
C ALA A 205 -2.73 -11.14 52.16
N LEU A 206 -3.48 -11.17 53.27
CA LEU A 206 -4.82 -11.74 53.32
C LEU A 206 -5.82 -10.91 52.49
N THR A 207 -5.63 -9.59 52.45
CA THR A 207 -6.48 -8.67 51.67
C THR A 207 -6.21 -8.81 50.17
N GLN A 208 -4.95 -8.97 49.76
CA GLN A 208 -4.56 -9.26 48.36
C GLN A 208 -5.06 -10.62 47.88
N ILE A 209 -4.98 -11.67 48.71
CA ILE A 209 -5.53 -12.99 48.37
C ILE A 209 -7.05 -12.89 48.18
N LYS A 210 -7.74 -12.16 49.07
CA LYS A 210 -9.19 -11.94 48.96
C LYS A 210 -9.58 -11.16 47.70
N SER A 211 -8.75 -10.21 47.25
CA SER A 211 -9.00 -9.46 46.01
C SER A 211 -8.74 -10.29 44.75
N ILE A 212 -7.77 -11.22 44.78
CA ILE A 212 -7.50 -12.13 43.65
C ILE A 212 -8.61 -13.16 43.50
N VAL A 213 -9.16 -13.66 44.61
CA VAL A 213 -10.28 -14.63 44.60
C VAL A 213 -11.62 -13.99 44.24
N LYS A 214 -11.76 -12.67 44.42
CA LYS A 214 -12.95 -11.90 44.01
C LYS A 214 -12.80 -11.18 42.67
N GLY A 215 -11.68 -11.34 41.98
CA GLY A 215 -11.44 -10.84 40.62
C GLY A 215 -12.23 -11.64 39.60
#